data_AF-A0A7U9X2A6-F1
#
_entry.id   AF-A0A7U9X2A6-F1
#
_cell.length_a   1.000
_cell.length_b   1.000
_cell.length_c   1.000
_cell.angle_alpha   90.00
_cell.angle_beta   90.00
_cell.angle_gamma   90.00
#
_symmetry.space_group_name_H-M   'P 1'
#
loop_
_entity.id
_entity.type
_entity.pdbx_description
1 polymer ?
#
loop_
_entity_poly.entity_id
_entity_poly.type
_entity_poly.pdbx_seq_one_letter_code
_entity_poly.pdbx_strand_id
1 'polypeptide(L)'
;MTETTKNLELIKESEEEFYNVETVNGNWDKVDAGFDKIKHCHVLRIPGTYNNEIRYVGFASLPVPSSGGRAEVTFLVSGVGNIASPSCGTYLIQCGTRDHTSMAVTELTPPGSDGDITFGYWLAGDRVIFGMKRGPYNYHTNIAMISEDVNGEGFQKYEIAELYNAAAKPSGWTAAGKRKFLISDGNAVSATKAVQDGNGDVITEVYAKRSIYGDNVISLGRKKGDSVGVRSFAFGNNVVASGEDSYAHGSNAKASGTVSHAEGTGTEASGYGSHAEGSDTTASGTYSHAEGYNTEAGGYASHAEGNRTTVNGQAAHAEGYNNTASGKYSHAEGNQTEAVGECSHTEGVCTTADNYASHACGKFSKAMAGGGADNTQVGDVFVIGNGTYRSYNFNRSNALRVTYTGDIMGTKAFQSSGADYAEFIKPWADGNVNNEDRVGYFVTVKNGLLYKADAGDYIAGITSGNPSVVGNADEDYYWRYERDAFNRIVMEDVRETVQKTDGEGKPVFDETTYEPVMEETGRIIKNARMKLADNYDPSLQDGYIERKDRKEWDYVGMIGVLPVRDDGTCIPGRFCRCGKDGIATFTETRGYDTYMVLERICDHIISVILK
;
A
#
# COMPACT_ATOMS: atom_id res chain seq x y z
N MET A 1 -3.59 21.12 -0.49
CA MET A 1 -3.42 22.26 0.44
C MET A 1 -3.28 21.64 1.82
N THR A 2 -2.07 21.55 2.35
CA THR A 2 -1.43 22.57 3.21
C THR A 2 -0.14 23.16 2.58
N GLU A 3 0.29 24.33 3.05
CA GLU A 3 0.64 25.47 2.18
C GLU A 3 2.03 26.10 2.46
N THR A 4 3.14 25.34 2.49
CA THR A 4 4.46 26.01 2.67
C THR A 4 5.72 25.41 2.04
N THR A 5 5.64 24.42 1.15
CA THR A 5 6.78 24.10 0.27
C THR A 5 6.28 23.41 -1.00
N LYS A 6 5.68 24.19 -1.91
CA LYS A 6 5.54 23.77 -3.30
C LYS A 6 6.74 24.28 -4.09
N ASN A 7 7.51 23.32 -4.61
CA ASN A 7 8.13 23.25 -5.93
C ASN A 7 8.98 24.43 -6.43
N LEU A 8 10.19 24.09 -6.90
CA LEU A 8 10.89 24.85 -7.94
C LEU A 8 9.89 25.12 -9.09
N GLU A 9 9.62 26.39 -9.39
CA GLU A 9 8.79 26.80 -10.53
C GLU A 9 9.66 27.38 -11.64
N LEU A 10 9.57 26.79 -12.83
CA LEU A 10 10.14 27.33 -14.06
C LEU A 10 9.18 28.43 -14.56
N ILE A 11 9.59 29.70 -14.49
CA ILE A 11 8.64 30.82 -14.65
C ILE A 11 8.34 31.14 -16.14
N LYS A 12 9.23 30.79 -17.08
CA LYS A 12 8.98 30.94 -18.52
C LYS A 12 10.03 30.21 -19.37
N GLU A 13 9.58 29.55 -20.45
CA GLU A 13 10.38 29.38 -21.67
C GLU A 13 9.78 30.30 -22.74
N SER A 14 10.61 31.11 -23.40
CA SER A 14 10.19 31.78 -24.63
C SER A 14 11.33 31.81 -25.63
N GLU A 15 11.08 31.26 -26.82
CA GLU A 15 11.85 31.52 -28.03
C GLU A 15 11.47 32.90 -28.58
N GLU A 16 12.02 33.98 -28.04
CA GLU A 16 11.94 35.29 -28.69
C GLU A 16 13.31 35.98 -28.73
N GLU A 17 13.68 36.47 -29.92
CA GLU A 17 14.93 37.18 -30.19
C GLU A 17 14.95 38.53 -29.44
N PHE A 18 15.92 38.73 -28.53
CA PHE A 18 16.17 40.05 -27.93
C PHE A 18 17.46 40.69 -28.49
N TYR A 19 17.36 41.95 -28.90
CA TYR A 19 18.50 42.87 -28.98
C TYR A 19 18.77 43.48 -27.59
N ASN A 20 20.06 43.59 -27.23
CA ASN A 20 20.68 44.38 -26.16
C ASN A 20 19.83 44.79 -24.95
N VAL A 21 20.18 44.26 -23.77
CA VAL A 21 19.78 44.83 -22.47
C VAL A 21 20.40 46.23 -22.31
N GLU A 22 19.54 47.23 -22.15
CA GLU A 22 19.89 48.61 -21.82
C GLU A 22 20.51 48.72 -20.41
N THR A 23 21.59 49.49 -20.27
CA THR A 23 22.20 49.85 -18.97
C THR A 23 21.72 51.22 -18.48
N VAL A 24 21.53 51.31 -17.17
CA VAL A 24 21.44 52.58 -16.43
C VAL A 24 22.84 53.18 -16.34
N ASN A 25 22.94 54.47 -16.71
CA ASN A 25 24.08 55.40 -16.63
C ASN A 25 25.16 55.32 -17.72
N GLY A 26 25.06 56.27 -18.66
CA GLY A 26 25.97 56.43 -19.79
C GLY A 26 27.37 56.89 -19.43
N ASN A 27 28.36 56.15 -19.94
CA ASN A 27 29.60 56.65 -20.51
C ASN A 27 30.22 55.50 -21.33
N TRP A 28 30.29 55.69 -22.64
CA TRP A 28 30.75 54.69 -23.60
C TRP A 28 32.16 55.02 -24.07
N ASP A 29 33.05 54.03 -24.08
CA ASP A 29 34.08 53.97 -25.12
C ASP A 29 34.46 52.52 -25.45
N LYS A 30 34.20 52.18 -26.72
CA LYS A 30 34.71 51.09 -27.58
C LYS A 30 34.50 49.62 -27.16
N VAL A 31 33.58 48.97 -27.86
CA VAL A 31 33.68 47.54 -28.19
C VAL A 31 33.67 47.43 -29.73
N ASP A 32 34.75 46.87 -30.28
CA ASP A 32 34.92 46.58 -31.70
C ASP A 32 34.10 45.35 -32.11
N ALA A 33 33.66 45.34 -33.37
CA ALA A 33 32.66 44.46 -33.94
C ALA A 33 32.97 42.94 -33.84
N GLY A 34 31.96 42.12 -33.53
CA GLY A 34 32.09 40.67 -33.72
C GLY A 34 31.08 39.70 -33.07
N PHE A 35 29.90 40.14 -32.62
CA PHE A 35 28.91 39.22 -32.01
C PHE A 35 27.60 39.13 -32.81
N ASP A 36 27.22 37.94 -33.24
CA ASP A 36 25.88 37.63 -33.75
C ASP A 36 25.03 36.94 -32.66
N LYS A 37 23.82 37.49 -32.42
CA LYS A 37 22.61 37.04 -31.68
C LYS A 37 22.72 35.97 -30.56
N ILE A 38 22.28 36.33 -29.34
CA ILE A 38 21.99 35.43 -28.19
C ILE A 38 20.64 34.73 -28.40
N LYS A 39 20.57 33.40 -28.26
CA LYS A 39 19.33 32.61 -28.51
C LYS A 39 18.62 32.02 -27.28
N HIS A 40 19.25 31.91 -26.11
CA HIS A 40 18.58 31.32 -24.94
C HIS A 40 18.97 32.00 -23.62
N CYS A 41 17.96 32.35 -22.81
CA CYS A 41 18.09 32.87 -21.46
C CYS A 41 17.14 32.10 -20.54
N HIS A 42 17.65 31.55 -19.43
CA HIS A 42 16.82 30.90 -18.40
C HIS A 42 16.96 31.68 -17.10
N VAL A 43 15.84 32.06 -16.47
CA VAL A 43 15.84 32.77 -15.18
C VAL A 43 15.23 31.85 -14.13
N LEU A 44 16.00 31.53 -13.09
CA LEU A 44 15.57 30.70 -11.97
C LEU A 44 15.19 31.61 -10.79
N ARG A 45 14.00 31.39 -10.22
CA ARG A 45 13.57 32.03 -8.97
C ARG A 45 13.85 31.09 -7.81
N ILE A 46 14.59 31.56 -6.81
CA ILE A 46 14.90 30.79 -5.60
C ILE A 46 14.29 31.53 -4.40
N PRO A 47 13.23 31.01 -3.77
CA PRO A 47 12.74 31.55 -2.51
C PRO A 47 13.68 31.12 -1.37
N GLY A 48 14.20 32.06 -0.59
CA GLY A 48 14.97 31.78 0.63
C GLY A 48 14.14 32.01 1.90
N THR A 49 14.38 31.24 2.94
CA THR A 49 13.61 31.24 4.21
C THR A 49 14.13 32.22 5.27
N TYR A 50 14.92 33.23 4.89
CA TYR A 50 15.30 34.31 5.80
C TYR A 50 14.95 35.67 5.19
N ASN A 51 14.12 36.44 5.90
CA ASN A 51 13.65 37.80 5.61
C ASN A 51 12.68 38.02 4.42
N ASN A 52 12.01 36.99 3.87
CA ASN A 52 10.97 37.16 2.83
C ASN A 52 11.42 37.89 1.53
N GLU A 53 12.73 37.99 1.26
CA GLU A 53 13.21 38.60 0.01
C GLU A 53 13.14 37.62 -1.17
N ILE A 54 12.55 38.08 -2.27
CA ILE A 54 12.49 37.33 -3.53
C ILE A 54 13.81 37.57 -4.29
N ARG A 55 14.55 36.50 -4.58
CA ARG A 55 15.81 36.55 -5.34
C ARG A 55 15.63 35.95 -6.73
N TYR A 56 16.22 36.61 -7.73
CA TYR A 56 16.22 36.18 -9.13
C TYR A 56 17.66 35.93 -9.60
N VAL A 57 17.90 34.81 -10.26
CA VAL A 57 19.18 34.50 -10.92
C VAL A 57 18.91 34.25 -12.39
N GLY A 58 19.46 35.11 -13.25
CA GLY A 58 19.36 34.97 -14.71
C GLY A 58 20.60 34.34 -15.31
N PHE A 59 20.42 33.41 -16.26
CA PHE A 59 21.47 32.79 -17.06
C PHE A 59 21.28 33.19 -18.52
N ALA A 60 22.34 33.59 -19.20
CA ALA A 60 22.35 33.86 -20.64
C ALA A 60 23.41 33.00 -21.33
N SER A 61 23.05 32.34 -22.44
CA SER A 61 24.01 31.67 -23.31
C SER A 61 24.65 32.70 -24.25
N LEU A 62 25.96 32.93 -24.14
CA LEU A 62 26.64 33.89 -25.01
C LEU A 62 27.12 33.22 -26.32
N PRO A 63 26.94 33.84 -27.50
CA PRO A 63 27.54 33.37 -28.73
C PRO A 63 29.05 33.66 -28.75
N VAL A 64 29.81 32.72 -29.31
CA VAL A 64 31.28 32.77 -29.38
C VAL A 64 31.71 33.51 -30.67
N PRO A 65 32.69 34.43 -30.63
CA PRO A 65 33.21 35.06 -31.84
C PRO A 65 34.07 34.08 -32.64
N SER A 66 33.91 34.07 -33.96
CA SER A 66 34.51 33.09 -34.88
C SER A 66 36.03 33.19 -35.05
N SER A 67 36.69 34.19 -34.46
CA SER A 67 38.15 34.31 -34.48
C SER A 67 38.67 35.26 -33.41
N GLY A 68 39.51 34.77 -32.49
CA GLY A 68 40.52 35.54 -31.75
C GLY A 68 40.08 36.79 -30.97
N GLY A 69 38.81 36.93 -30.60
CA GLY A 69 38.29 38.06 -29.82
C GLY A 69 38.32 37.84 -28.31
N ARG A 70 38.26 38.93 -27.54
CA ARG A 70 38.10 38.97 -26.08
C ARG A 70 36.63 39.29 -25.77
N ALA A 71 35.91 38.40 -25.09
CA ALA A 71 34.57 38.72 -24.56
C ALA A 71 34.69 39.13 -23.08
N GLU A 72 34.13 40.28 -22.73
CA GLU A 72 33.99 40.73 -21.34
C GLU A 72 32.52 40.57 -20.94
N VAL A 73 32.26 39.83 -19.86
CA VAL A 73 30.91 39.67 -19.30
C VAL A 73 30.85 40.46 -18.01
N THR A 74 30.01 41.49 -17.99
CA THR A 74 29.73 42.28 -16.78
C THR A 74 28.37 41.84 -16.23
N PHE A 75 28.35 41.28 -15.03
CA PHE A 75 27.09 40.99 -14.33
C PHE A 75 26.71 42.17 -13.44
N LEU A 76 25.50 42.71 -13.62
CA LEU A 76 24.89 43.66 -12.69
C LEU A 76 24.10 42.89 -11.62
N VAL A 77 24.56 42.94 -10.37
CA VAL A 77 23.79 42.44 -9.22
C VAL A 77 23.04 43.62 -8.60
N SER A 78 21.73 43.74 -8.84
CA SER A 78 20.90 44.73 -8.12
C SER A 78 20.17 44.07 -6.96
N GLY A 79 20.51 44.46 -5.73
CA GLY A 79 19.67 44.23 -4.54
C GLY A 79 19.03 45.55 -4.12
N VAL A 80 17.73 45.53 -3.82
CA VAL A 80 17.05 46.69 -3.20
C VAL A 80 16.94 46.41 -1.70
N GLY A 81 17.89 46.89 -0.91
CA GLY A 81 17.89 46.67 0.55
C GLY A 81 18.99 47.48 1.25
N ASN A 82 18.59 48.22 2.28
CA ASN A 82 19.39 49.27 2.94
C ASN A 82 20.59 48.72 3.73
N ILE A 83 21.64 49.54 3.82
CA ILE A 83 23.02 49.22 4.20
C ILE A 83 23.17 48.90 5.70
N ALA A 84 23.48 47.65 6.03
CA ALA A 84 24.33 47.25 7.17
C ALA A 84 24.61 45.72 7.12
N SER A 85 25.75 45.35 6.52
CA SER A 85 26.34 43.99 6.47
C SER A 85 25.63 42.94 5.57
N PRO A 86 26.08 42.75 4.31
CA PRO A 86 25.70 41.58 3.51
C PRO A 86 26.57 40.37 3.89
N SER A 87 25.94 39.27 4.30
CA SER A 87 26.57 37.99 4.61
C SER A 87 27.14 37.29 3.36
N CYS A 88 28.25 36.55 3.54
CA CYS A 88 28.96 35.78 2.52
C CYS A 88 28.05 34.78 1.77
N GLY A 89 28.28 34.60 0.47
CA GLY A 89 27.60 33.60 -0.36
C GLY A 89 28.56 32.90 -1.32
N THR A 90 28.31 31.61 -1.58
CA THR A 90 29.00 30.83 -2.61
C THR A 90 28.29 31.04 -3.94
N TYR A 91 29.02 31.45 -4.98
CA TYR A 91 28.46 31.67 -6.30
C TYR A 91 28.93 30.57 -7.25
N LEU A 92 27.98 29.95 -7.94
CA LEU A 92 28.25 28.98 -9.00
C LEU A 92 28.15 29.70 -10.34
N ILE A 93 29.24 29.71 -11.11
CA ILE A 93 29.27 30.33 -12.43
C ILE A 93 29.61 29.24 -13.45
N GLN A 94 28.66 28.96 -14.32
CA GLN A 94 28.84 28.06 -15.45
C GLN A 94 29.04 28.90 -16.72
N CYS A 95 30.20 28.77 -17.34
CA CYS A 95 30.52 29.44 -18.60
C CYS A 95 30.96 28.37 -19.61
N GLY A 96 30.36 28.38 -20.79
CA GLY A 96 30.67 27.43 -21.86
C GLY A 96 31.01 28.10 -23.18
N THR A 97 31.73 27.37 -24.03
CA THR A 97 31.82 27.58 -25.48
C THR A 97 30.95 26.52 -26.18
N ARG A 98 30.87 26.55 -27.52
CA ARG A 98 30.08 25.58 -28.30
C ARG A 98 30.48 24.11 -28.04
N ASP A 99 31.75 23.86 -27.73
CA ASP A 99 32.32 22.51 -27.60
C ASP A 99 32.92 22.22 -26.22
N HIS A 100 32.87 23.18 -25.28
CA HIS A 100 33.47 23.05 -23.95
C HIS A 100 32.61 23.70 -22.86
N THR A 101 32.44 23.03 -21.72
CA THR A 101 31.78 23.61 -20.54
C THR A 101 32.81 23.74 -19.43
N SER A 102 32.89 24.90 -18.78
CA SER A 102 33.75 25.10 -17.62
C SER A 102 32.94 25.63 -16.45
N MET A 103 33.22 25.11 -15.26
CA MET A 103 32.61 25.55 -14.01
C MET A 103 33.67 26.21 -13.15
N ALA A 104 33.41 27.46 -12.75
CA ALA A 104 34.18 28.13 -11.72
C ALA A 104 33.32 28.23 -10.45
N VAL A 105 33.88 27.78 -9.33
CA VAL A 105 33.30 27.98 -8.00
C VAL A 105 34.17 28.99 -7.27
N THR A 106 33.57 30.11 -6.88
CA THR A 106 34.27 31.14 -6.10
C THR A 106 33.45 31.49 -4.86
N GLU A 107 34.14 31.59 -3.71
CA GLU A 107 33.60 32.29 -2.54
C GLU A 107 33.88 33.78 -2.74
N LEU A 108 32.82 34.55 -3.03
CA LEU A 108 32.93 36.00 -3.09
C LEU A 108 32.65 36.57 -1.70
N THR A 109 33.64 37.24 -1.12
CA THR A 109 33.38 38.21 -0.04
C THR A 109 32.76 39.44 -0.70
N PRO A 110 31.54 39.86 -0.32
CA PRO A 110 30.91 41.00 -0.97
C PRO A 110 31.73 42.28 -0.72
N PRO A 111 31.75 43.23 -1.67
CA PRO A 111 32.43 44.51 -1.49
C PRO A 111 31.79 45.30 -0.34
N GLY A 112 32.61 45.96 0.47
CA GLY A 112 32.21 47.24 1.02
C GLY A 112 32.27 48.25 -0.13
N SER A 113 31.11 48.71 -0.58
CA SER A 113 30.86 49.68 -1.68
C SER A 113 31.38 49.29 -3.07
N ASP A 114 30.48 49.36 -4.05
CA ASP A 114 30.63 49.34 -5.51
C ASP A 114 32.02 48.97 -6.05
N GLY A 115 32.16 47.72 -6.47
CA GLY A 115 33.29 47.26 -7.26
C GLY A 115 32.82 46.35 -8.38
N ASP A 116 33.09 46.74 -9.62
CA ASP A 116 32.87 45.89 -10.79
C ASP A 116 33.75 44.64 -10.70
N ILE A 117 33.16 43.48 -11.03
CA ILE A 117 33.90 42.22 -11.21
C ILE A 117 34.03 42.01 -12.71
N THR A 118 35.25 42.16 -13.23
CA THR A 118 35.54 41.88 -14.65
C THR A 118 36.15 40.50 -14.80
N PHE A 119 35.51 39.67 -15.62
CA PHE A 119 36.04 38.38 -16.05
C PHE A 119 36.72 38.53 -17.41
N GLY A 120 37.99 38.14 -17.51
CA GLY A 120 38.68 37.97 -18.78
C GLY A 120 39.03 36.51 -19.01
N TYR A 121 39.05 36.06 -20.26
CA TYR A 121 39.71 34.81 -20.61
C TYR A 121 40.92 35.07 -21.50
N TRP A 122 41.87 34.14 -21.46
CA TRP A 122 43.00 34.08 -22.39
C TRP A 122 43.04 32.70 -23.06
N LEU A 123 43.24 32.69 -24.38
CA LEU A 123 43.47 31.47 -25.16
C LEU A 123 44.98 31.31 -25.34
N ALA A 124 45.55 30.26 -24.75
CA ALA A 124 46.93 29.87 -24.95
C ALA A 124 46.99 28.38 -25.31
N GLY A 125 46.98 28.11 -26.61
CA GLY A 125 46.75 26.76 -27.14
C GLY A 125 45.32 26.28 -26.83
N ASP A 126 45.17 24.99 -26.54
CA ASP A 126 43.89 24.28 -26.36
C ASP A 126 43.21 24.59 -25.00
N ARG A 127 43.59 25.69 -24.34
CA ARG A 127 43.22 25.98 -22.94
C ARG A 127 42.62 27.37 -22.80
N VAL A 128 41.55 27.45 -22.01
CA VAL A 128 40.90 28.70 -21.61
C VAL A 128 41.27 28.98 -20.15
N ILE A 129 42.00 30.07 -19.90
CA ILE A 129 42.37 30.50 -18.55
C ILE A 129 41.54 31.74 -18.21
N PHE A 130 40.77 31.67 -17.13
CA PHE A 130 39.98 32.81 -16.64
C PHE A 130 40.79 33.66 -15.67
N GLY A 131 40.62 34.98 -15.68
CA GLY A 131 41.22 35.88 -14.72
C GLY A 131 40.17 36.80 -14.13
N MET A 132 40.21 37.01 -12.82
CA MET A 132 39.38 38.01 -12.15
C MET A 132 40.23 39.22 -11.82
N LYS A 133 39.75 40.42 -12.19
CA LYS A 133 40.31 41.67 -11.70
C LYS A 133 39.33 42.27 -10.70
N ARG A 134 39.76 42.39 -9.44
CA ARG A 134 39.02 43.13 -8.41
C ARG A 134 39.41 44.62 -8.53
N GLY A 135 38.49 45.52 -8.20
CA GLY A 135 38.74 46.97 -8.16
C GLY A 135 39.94 47.39 -7.28
N PRO A 136 40.23 48.69 -7.16
CA PRO A 136 41.52 49.22 -6.68
C PRO A 136 41.94 48.87 -5.23
N TYR A 137 41.15 48.10 -4.48
CA TYR A 137 41.42 47.76 -3.08
C TYR A 137 41.88 46.30 -2.90
N ASN A 138 43.06 46.17 -2.29
CA ASN A 138 43.82 44.95 -2.11
C ASN A 138 43.21 44.02 -1.05
N TYR A 139 42.63 42.88 -1.45
CA TYR A 139 42.48 41.71 -0.58
C TYR A 139 42.61 40.39 -1.37
N HIS A 140 43.29 39.42 -0.74
CA HIS A 140 43.62 38.09 -1.27
C HIS A 140 42.41 37.37 -1.86
N THR A 141 42.56 36.79 -3.05
CA THR A 141 41.55 35.93 -3.66
C THR A 141 42.23 34.64 -4.11
N ASN A 142 41.80 33.50 -3.57
CA ASN A 142 42.23 32.18 -4.04
C ASN A 142 41.26 31.77 -5.15
N ILE A 143 41.76 31.59 -6.37
CA ILE A 143 40.96 31.13 -7.51
C ILE A 143 41.39 29.69 -7.79
N ALA A 144 40.45 28.76 -7.65
CA ALA A 144 40.62 27.39 -8.14
C ALA A 144 39.92 27.27 -9.50
N MET A 145 40.65 26.81 -10.52
CA MET A 145 40.11 26.61 -11.86
C MET A 145 40.11 25.12 -12.18
N ILE A 146 39.06 24.65 -12.85
CA ILE A 146 38.95 23.29 -13.37
C ILE A 146 38.68 23.44 -14.87
N SER A 147 39.54 22.81 -15.68
CA SER A 147 39.40 22.73 -17.14
C SER A 147 39.47 21.26 -17.51
N GLU A 148 38.50 20.78 -18.30
CA GLU A 148 38.60 19.49 -18.98
C GLU A 148 39.35 19.66 -20.31
N ASP A 149 40.19 18.69 -20.66
CA ASP A 149 40.86 18.58 -21.95
C ASP A 149 40.38 17.28 -22.61
N VAL A 150 39.76 17.37 -23.79
CA VAL A 150 39.04 16.26 -24.43
C VAL A 150 39.81 15.75 -25.64
N ASN A 151 41.05 15.32 -25.42
CA ASN A 151 41.86 14.68 -26.46
C ASN A 151 42.08 13.18 -26.23
N GLY A 152 41.09 12.50 -25.65
CA GLY A 152 40.95 11.03 -25.72
C GLY A 152 41.99 10.16 -25.01
N GLU A 153 43.09 10.73 -24.50
CA GLU A 153 44.10 10.01 -23.73
C GLU A 153 44.11 10.52 -22.29
N GLY A 154 43.36 9.81 -21.44
CA GLY A 154 43.09 10.23 -20.06
C GLY A 154 44.35 10.34 -19.20
N PHE A 155 44.76 11.58 -18.89
CA PHE A 155 45.43 11.96 -17.65
C PHE A 155 45.14 13.44 -17.34
N GLN A 156 44.56 13.72 -16.17
CA GLN A 156 44.22 15.09 -15.75
C GLN A 156 45.46 15.82 -15.23
N LYS A 157 45.71 17.04 -15.74
CA LYS A 157 46.73 17.95 -15.21
C LYS A 157 46.03 19.10 -14.51
N TYR A 158 46.07 19.12 -13.17
CA TYR A 158 45.53 20.22 -12.37
C TYR A 158 46.62 21.26 -12.14
N GLU A 159 46.35 22.52 -12.48
CA GLU A 159 47.20 23.65 -12.09
C GLU A 159 46.37 24.62 -11.24
N ILE A 160 46.79 24.82 -9.99
CA ILE A 160 46.30 25.91 -9.15
C ILE A 160 47.31 27.05 -9.27
N ALA A 161 46.88 28.18 -9.81
CA ALA A 161 47.68 29.39 -9.89
C ALA A 161 47.24 30.37 -8.78
N GLU A 162 48.11 30.59 -7.79
CA GLU A 162 47.98 31.76 -6.91
C GLU A 162 48.58 32.97 -7.63
N LEU A 163 47.75 33.93 -8.04
CA LEU A 163 48.22 35.20 -8.58
C LEU A 163 48.45 36.19 -7.43
N TYR A 164 49.72 36.39 -7.08
CA TYR A 164 50.12 37.48 -6.18
C TYR A 164 50.22 38.78 -6.96
N ASN A 165 49.47 39.80 -6.56
CA ASN A 165 49.71 41.16 -7.03
C ASN A 165 50.73 41.82 -6.10
N ALA A 166 52.02 41.80 -6.48
CA ALA A 166 53.01 42.66 -5.85
C ALA A 166 52.76 44.09 -6.33
N ALA A 167 52.62 45.00 -5.37
CA ALA A 167 52.23 46.41 -5.54
C ALA A 167 52.73 47.08 -6.83
N ALA A 168 51.78 47.70 -7.55
CA ALA A 168 51.96 48.86 -8.42
C ALA A 168 53.18 48.85 -9.37
N LYS A 169 52.98 48.34 -10.60
CA LYS A 169 53.22 49.06 -11.87
C LYS A 169 52.61 48.30 -13.08
N PRO A 170 52.04 49.00 -14.08
CA PRO A 170 51.32 48.40 -15.20
C PRO A 170 52.26 47.99 -16.34
N SER A 171 52.96 46.86 -16.21
CA SER A 171 53.52 46.08 -17.33
C SER A 171 54.43 44.98 -16.78
N GLY A 172 54.00 43.72 -16.87
CA GLY A 172 54.84 42.56 -16.59
C GLY A 172 54.29 41.65 -15.50
N TRP A 173 53.52 40.64 -15.91
CA TRP A 173 53.31 39.45 -15.10
C TRP A 173 54.61 38.64 -15.11
N THR A 174 55.33 38.57 -13.98
CA THR A 174 56.42 37.59 -13.81
C THR A 174 55.87 36.34 -13.14
N ALA A 175 56.11 35.18 -13.75
CA ALA A 175 55.74 33.88 -13.21
C ALA A 175 56.30 33.71 -11.78
N ALA A 176 55.42 33.59 -10.79
CA ALA A 176 55.80 33.28 -9.42
C ALA A 176 56.34 31.85 -9.32
N GLY A 177 57.33 31.65 -8.45
CA GLY A 177 58.16 30.44 -8.37
C GLY A 177 57.37 29.14 -8.25
N LYS A 178 57.74 28.16 -9.08
CA LYS A 178 57.22 26.79 -9.04
C LYS A 178 57.53 26.16 -7.67
N ARG A 179 56.53 26.02 -6.80
CA ARG A 179 56.62 25.08 -5.67
C ARG A 179 56.25 23.69 -6.20
N LYS A 180 57.25 22.80 -6.23
CA LYS A 180 57.05 21.37 -6.47
C LYS A 180 56.33 20.80 -5.26
N PHE A 181 55.03 20.52 -5.38
CA PHE A 181 54.43 19.51 -4.51
C PHE A 181 54.93 18.14 -4.98
N LEU A 182 55.47 17.37 -4.04
CA LEU A 182 55.87 15.98 -4.27
C LEU A 182 54.60 15.19 -4.60
N ILE A 183 54.46 14.81 -5.86
CA ILE A 183 53.52 13.79 -6.29
C ILE A 183 54.19 12.47 -5.94
N SER A 184 53.70 11.77 -4.92
CA SER A 184 54.01 10.35 -4.75
C SER A 184 53.22 9.57 -5.79
N ASP A 185 53.92 8.68 -6.48
CA ASP A 185 53.47 7.88 -7.60
C ASP A 185 52.02 7.37 -7.50
N GLY A 186 51.28 7.54 -8.60
CA GLY A 186 50.25 6.59 -9.04
C GLY A 186 48.92 6.49 -8.28
N ASN A 187 48.61 7.33 -7.30
CA ASN A 187 47.29 7.32 -6.66
C ASN A 187 46.86 8.74 -6.25
N ALA A 188 45.98 9.35 -7.04
CA ALA A 188 45.46 10.68 -6.73
C ALA A 188 44.44 10.62 -5.57
N VAL A 189 44.89 11.19 -4.47
CA VAL A 189 44.23 11.41 -3.18
C VAL A 189 43.27 12.60 -3.28
N SER A 190 42.16 12.48 -2.55
CA SER A 190 41.11 13.47 -2.24
C SER A 190 41.48 14.96 -2.32
N ALA A 191 40.61 15.75 -2.96
CA ALA A 191 40.51 17.18 -2.68
C ALA A 191 39.93 17.37 -1.26
N THR A 192 40.81 17.45 -0.26
CA THR A 192 40.44 17.81 1.12
C THR A 192 40.35 19.33 1.21
N LYS A 193 39.15 19.90 1.40
CA LYS A 193 39.01 21.28 1.91
C LYS A 193 39.31 21.20 3.41
N ALA A 194 40.57 21.47 3.80
CA ALA A 194 40.94 21.63 5.21
C ALA A 194 40.29 22.92 5.72
N VAL A 195 39.30 22.81 6.60
CA VAL A 195 38.79 23.97 7.35
C VAL A 195 39.57 24.01 8.66
N GLN A 196 40.25 25.13 8.94
CA GLN A 196 40.84 25.36 10.25
C GLN A 196 39.76 25.93 11.19
N ASP A 197 39.76 25.52 12.46
CA ASP A 197 39.01 26.25 13.46
C ASP A 197 39.70 27.60 13.77
N GLY A 198 39.04 28.45 14.58
CA GLY A 198 39.54 29.78 14.95
C GLY A 198 40.89 29.79 15.69
N ASN A 199 41.48 28.63 16.00
CA ASN A 199 42.79 28.48 16.62
C ASN A 199 43.85 27.89 15.66
N GLY A 200 43.49 27.60 14.41
CA GLY A 200 44.44 27.14 13.39
C GLY A 200 44.64 25.61 13.35
N ASP A 201 43.87 24.84 14.12
CA ASP A 201 43.90 23.38 14.05
C ASP A 201 43.06 22.87 12.87
N VAL A 202 43.62 21.92 12.12
CA VAL A 202 42.97 21.34 10.93
C VAL A 202 41.81 20.45 11.37
N ILE A 203 40.58 20.81 11.01
CA ILE A 203 39.41 19.97 11.17
C ILE A 203 39.53 18.81 10.17
N THR A 204 39.86 17.62 10.68
CA THR A 204 40.20 16.43 9.86
C THR A 204 39.00 15.58 9.45
N GLU A 205 37.77 15.95 9.79
CA GLU A 205 36.57 15.18 9.47
C GLU A 205 35.69 15.85 8.41
N VAL A 206 36.15 15.86 7.14
CA VAL A 206 35.23 16.02 5.99
C VAL A 206 35.50 14.91 4.99
N TYR A 207 34.48 14.08 4.84
CA TYR A 207 34.55 12.73 4.30
C TYR A 207 34.35 12.67 2.79
N ALA A 208 35.39 12.27 2.06
CA ALA A 208 35.26 11.60 0.77
C ALA A 208 36.52 10.75 0.51
N LYS A 209 36.72 9.68 1.31
CA LYS A 209 37.71 8.66 0.97
C LYS A 209 37.08 7.67 0.00
N ARG A 210 37.60 7.68 -1.23
CA ARG A 210 37.28 6.81 -2.38
C ARG A 210 37.23 5.30 -2.08
N SER A 211 37.80 4.83 -0.96
CA SER A 211 37.76 3.41 -0.58
C SER A 211 36.57 2.99 0.29
N ILE A 212 35.68 3.92 0.69
CA ILE A 212 34.52 3.62 1.56
C ILE A 212 33.18 3.75 0.81
N TYR A 213 33.13 4.42 -0.35
CA TYR A 213 31.86 4.89 -0.93
C TYR A 213 31.49 4.36 -2.31
N GLY A 214 32.27 3.47 -2.94
CA GLY A 214 31.97 3.04 -4.31
C GLY A 214 31.89 4.21 -5.31
N ASP A 215 31.68 3.91 -6.59
CA ASP A 215 31.88 4.92 -7.63
C ASP A 215 30.68 5.89 -7.83
N ASN A 216 29.56 5.75 -7.09
CA ASN A 216 28.30 6.48 -7.33
C ASN A 216 27.47 6.78 -6.06
N VAL A 217 28.05 7.37 -5.01
CA VAL A 217 27.34 7.64 -3.73
C VAL A 217 27.23 9.12 -3.40
N ILE A 218 26.04 9.55 -2.95
CA ILE A 218 25.81 10.84 -2.27
C ILE A 218 25.53 10.57 -0.79
N SER A 219 26.38 11.09 0.10
CA SER A 219 26.28 10.90 1.55
C SER A 219 26.35 12.24 2.29
N LEU A 220 25.20 12.73 2.74
CA LEU A 220 25.07 13.96 3.53
C LEU A 220 24.45 13.62 4.88
N GLY A 221 25.32 13.43 5.88
CA GLY A 221 24.98 13.17 7.30
C GLY A 221 24.71 11.70 7.67
N ARG A 222 25.46 10.76 7.07
CA ARG A 222 25.49 9.36 7.50
C ARG A 222 25.97 9.15 8.94
N LYS A 223 25.69 7.96 9.45
CA LYS A 223 26.28 7.44 10.69
C LYS A 223 27.80 7.25 10.57
N LYS A 224 28.52 7.69 11.61
CA LYS A 224 29.98 7.57 11.68
C LYS A 224 30.39 6.10 11.75
N GLY A 225 31.25 5.68 10.82
CA GLY A 225 31.80 4.32 10.77
C GLY A 225 31.07 3.34 9.84
N ASP A 226 29.89 3.69 9.33
CA ASP A 226 29.14 2.81 8.43
C ASP A 226 29.55 2.97 6.96
N SER A 227 29.45 1.88 6.19
CA SER A 227 29.65 1.85 4.75
C SER A 227 28.37 2.23 4.00
N VAL A 228 28.50 2.92 2.88
CA VAL A 228 27.38 3.16 1.96
C VAL A 228 27.50 2.16 0.82
N GLY A 229 26.38 1.57 0.43
CA GLY A 229 26.29 0.60 -0.64
C GLY A 229 26.63 1.21 -2.00
N VAL A 230 26.94 0.33 -2.96
CA VAL A 230 27.21 0.73 -4.35
C VAL A 230 25.93 1.29 -4.95
N ARG A 231 26.02 2.45 -5.62
CA ARG A 231 24.89 3.16 -6.26
C ARG A 231 23.77 3.59 -5.27
N SER A 232 24.11 3.75 -3.99
CA SER A 232 23.15 4.07 -2.94
C SER A 232 23.13 5.56 -2.59
N PHE A 233 22.02 6.02 -2.02
CA PHE A 233 21.81 7.41 -1.60
C PHE A 233 21.53 7.50 -0.10
N ALA A 234 22.27 8.36 0.62
CA ALA A 234 22.11 8.57 2.05
C ALA A 234 22.04 10.07 2.39
N PHE A 235 20.87 10.55 2.85
CA PHE A 235 20.65 11.96 3.21
C PHE A 235 19.96 12.12 4.56
N GLY A 236 20.48 12.97 5.43
CA GLY A 236 19.85 13.32 6.71
C GLY A 236 20.80 13.21 7.89
N ASN A 237 20.34 12.75 9.05
CA ASN A 237 21.14 12.66 10.27
C ASN A 237 21.27 11.20 10.74
N ASN A 238 22.50 10.70 10.87
CA ASN A 238 22.79 9.34 11.36
C ASN A 238 22.16 8.23 10.50
N VAL A 239 22.04 8.44 9.18
CA VAL A 239 21.45 7.48 8.24
C VAL A 239 22.45 6.42 7.77
N VAL A 240 21.95 5.24 7.36
CA VAL A 240 22.72 4.11 6.84
C VAL A 240 22.07 3.59 5.56
N ALA A 241 22.74 3.72 4.42
CA ALA A 241 22.30 3.13 3.15
C ALA A 241 23.31 2.08 2.69
N SER A 242 23.39 0.92 3.36
CA SER A 242 24.47 -0.05 3.15
C SER A 242 24.17 -1.12 2.09
N GLY A 243 22.90 -1.30 1.71
CA GLY A 243 22.52 -2.19 0.62
C GLY A 243 22.89 -1.62 -0.75
N GLU A 244 23.16 -2.48 -1.73
CA GLU A 244 23.36 -2.06 -3.13
C GLU A 244 22.07 -1.44 -3.69
N ASP A 245 22.17 -0.33 -4.44
CA ASP A 245 21.03 0.44 -4.98
C ASP A 245 20.02 0.90 -3.90
N SER A 246 20.45 1.08 -2.65
CA SER A 246 19.54 1.46 -1.55
C SER A 246 19.38 2.97 -1.37
N TYR A 247 18.26 3.40 -0.79
CA TYR A 247 17.97 4.80 -0.48
C TYR A 247 17.60 4.96 0.99
N ALA A 248 18.33 5.81 1.73
CA ALA A 248 18.02 6.17 3.11
C ALA A 248 17.88 7.69 3.28
N HIS A 249 16.74 8.14 3.79
CA HIS A 249 16.42 9.54 4.03
C HIS A 249 15.87 9.78 5.45
N GLY A 250 16.35 10.82 6.14
CA GLY A 250 15.73 11.30 7.40
C GLY A 250 16.66 11.22 8.61
N SER A 251 16.20 10.72 9.76
CA SER A 251 17.01 10.64 10.99
C SER A 251 17.07 9.21 11.50
N ASN A 252 18.27 8.64 11.65
CA ASN A 252 18.45 7.23 12.03
C ASN A 252 17.82 6.22 11.05
N ALA A 253 17.49 6.62 9.81
CA ALA A 253 16.96 5.73 8.79
C ALA A 253 18.03 4.76 8.29
N LYS A 254 17.66 3.49 8.09
CA LYS A 254 18.56 2.40 7.69
C LYS A 254 17.99 1.58 6.53
N ALA A 255 18.58 1.71 5.35
CA ALA A 255 18.31 0.90 4.17
C ALA A 255 19.48 -0.08 3.92
N SER A 256 19.41 -1.27 4.50
CA SER A 256 20.47 -2.28 4.44
C SER A 256 20.22 -3.42 3.45
N GLY A 257 18.98 -3.59 2.98
CA GLY A 257 18.67 -4.55 1.92
C GLY A 257 19.08 -4.03 0.53
N THR A 258 19.39 -4.93 -0.40
CA THR A 258 19.59 -4.56 -1.81
C THR A 258 18.30 -4.00 -2.39
N VAL A 259 18.37 -2.86 -3.09
CA VAL A 259 17.22 -2.10 -3.65
C VAL A 259 16.22 -1.66 -2.56
N SER A 260 16.65 -1.57 -1.29
CA SER A 260 15.77 -1.16 -0.19
C SER A 260 15.63 0.37 -0.09
N HIS A 261 14.50 0.82 0.44
CA HIS A 261 14.20 2.23 0.68
C HIS A 261 13.77 2.44 2.14
N ALA A 262 14.46 3.29 2.89
CA ALA A 262 14.05 3.74 4.23
C ALA A 262 13.92 5.27 4.29
N GLU A 263 12.74 5.80 4.63
CA GLU A 263 12.47 7.23 4.75
C GLU A 263 11.86 7.59 6.12
N GLY A 264 12.33 8.67 6.77
CA GLY A 264 11.77 9.19 8.00
C GLY A 264 12.66 9.00 9.23
N THR A 265 12.06 8.80 10.41
CA THR A 265 12.79 8.76 11.69
C THR A 265 12.85 7.35 12.25
N GLY A 266 14.05 6.78 12.43
CA GLY A 266 14.23 5.44 13.00
C GLY A 266 13.65 4.32 12.14
N THR A 267 13.49 4.54 10.83
CA THR A 267 12.96 3.54 9.91
C THR A 267 14.04 2.56 9.45
N GLU A 268 13.71 1.28 9.30
CA GLU A 268 14.64 0.23 8.88
C GLU A 268 14.06 -0.62 7.75
N ALA A 269 14.67 -0.56 6.56
CA ALA A 269 14.39 -1.44 5.44
C ALA A 269 15.58 -2.40 5.24
N SER A 270 15.41 -3.66 5.68
CA SER A 270 16.49 -4.66 5.68
C SER A 270 16.27 -5.84 4.73
N GLY A 271 15.06 -6.04 4.24
CA GLY A 271 14.73 -7.04 3.21
C GLY A 271 15.17 -6.63 1.81
N TYR A 272 15.34 -7.60 0.90
CA TYR A 272 15.58 -7.32 -0.52
C TYR A 272 14.37 -6.59 -1.12
N GLY A 273 14.57 -5.43 -1.72
CA GLY A 273 13.50 -4.62 -2.31
C GLY A 273 12.44 -4.14 -1.31
N SER A 274 12.75 -4.07 -0.01
CA SER A 274 11.79 -3.62 1.00
C SER A 274 11.71 -2.09 1.11
N HIS A 275 10.58 -1.59 1.59
CA HIS A 275 10.31 -0.16 1.78
C HIS A 275 9.81 0.13 3.20
N ALA A 276 10.43 1.07 3.92
CA ALA A 276 10.00 1.51 5.24
C ALA A 276 9.89 3.04 5.29
N GLU A 277 8.71 3.59 5.59
CA GLU A 277 8.48 5.04 5.68
C GLU A 277 7.77 5.46 6.98
N GLY A 278 8.05 6.67 7.48
CA GLY A 278 7.41 7.24 8.67
C GLY A 278 8.30 7.33 9.91
N SER A 279 7.87 6.77 11.05
CA SER A 279 8.60 6.82 12.33
C SER A 279 8.62 5.46 13.02
N ASP A 280 9.81 4.98 13.36
CA ASP A 280 10.04 3.68 14.01
C ASP A 280 9.45 2.50 13.22
N THR A 281 9.43 2.56 11.88
CA THR A 281 8.89 1.51 11.01
C THR A 281 9.97 0.54 10.56
N THR A 282 9.64 -0.75 10.39
CA THR A 282 10.59 -1.80 10.01
C THR A 282 10.03 -2.67 8.90
N ALA A 283 10.70 -2.72 7.76
CA ALA A 283 10.40 -3.61 6.64
C ALA A 283 11.56 -4.61 6.45
N SER A 284 11.46 -5.77 7.11
CA SER A 284 12.49 -6.81 7.15
C SER A 284 12.24 -7.98 6.20
N GLY A 285 10.99 -8.17 5.75
CA GLY A 285 10.64 -9.14 4.72
C GLY A 285 11.15 -8.75 3.33
N THR A 286 11.48 -9.74 2.50
CA THR A 286 11.76 -9.51 1.07
C THR A 286 10.51 -8.97 0.39
N TYR A 287 10.63 -7.86 -0.36
CA TYR A 287 9.54 -7.09 -0.97
C TYR A 287 8.49 -6.58 0.02
N SER A 288 8.80 -6.47 1.31
CA SER A 288 7.83 -5.95 2.28
C SER A 288 7.75 -4.43 2.28
N HIS A 289 6.61 -3.90 2.70
CA HIS A 289 6.37 -2.47 2.86
C HIS A 289 5.84 -2.18 4.27
N ALA A 290 6.43 -1.22 4.98
CA ALA A 290 5.96 -0.74 6.27
C ALA A 290 5.84 0.79 6.30
N GLU A 291 4.66 1.33 6.59
CA GLU A 291 4.42 2.77 6.64
C GLU A 291 3.70 3.21 7.94
N GLY A 292 3.97 4.43 8.41
CA GLY A 292 3.28 5.03 9.57
C GLY A 292 4.14 5.17 10.84
N TYR A 293 3.60 4.76 12.01
CA TYR A 293 4.27 4.86 13.31
C TYR A 293 4.40 3.50 14.00
N ASN A 294 5.62 3.06 14.27
CA ASN A 294 5.90 1.80 14.96
C ASN A 294 5.31 0.57 14.24
N THR A 295 5.39 0.53 12.91
CA THR A 295 4.84 -0.57 12.10
C THR A 295 5.95 -1.55 11.67
N GLU A 296 5.62 -2.84 11.54
CA GLU A 296 6.57 -3.89 11.21
C GLU A 296 6.02 -4.83 10.12
N ALA A 297 6.73 -4.95 9.00
CA ALA A 297 6.43 -5.87 7.90
C ALA A 297 7.57 -6.87 7.72
N GLY A 298 7.45 -8.04 8.36
CA GLY A 298 8.46 -9.10 8.41
C GLY A 298 8.21 -10.27 7.45
N GLY A 299 6.99 -10.44 6.94
CA GLY A 299 6.66 -11.49 5.96
C GLY A 299 7.17 -11.18 4.55
N TYR A 300 7.44 -12.22 3.73
CA TYR A 300 7.70 -12.04 2.29
C TYR A 300 6.52 -11.34 1.63
N ALA A 301 6.76 -10.26 0.87
CA ALA A 301 5.75 -9.44 0.22
C ALA A 301 4.62 -8.95 1.15
N SER A 302 4.92 -8.77 2.44
CA SER A 302 3.95 -8.27 3.43
C SER A 302 3.79 -6.75 3.37
N HIS A 303 2.63 -6.26 3.79
CA HIS A 303 2.35 -4.82 3.89
C HIS A 303 1.81 -4.46 5.28
N ALA A 304 2.40 -3.49 5.98
CA ALA A 304 1.95 -2.99 7.27
C ALA A 304 1.81 -1.48 7.26
N GLU A 305 0.62 -0.94 7.55
CA GLU A 305 0.37 0.51 7.57
C GLU A 305 -0.34 0.96 8.86
N GLY A 306 -0.16 2.23 9.24
CA GLY A 306 -0.87 2.84 10.38
C GLY A 306 -0.02 3.01 11.65
N ASN A 307 -0.49 2.51 12.79
CA ASN A 307 0.14 2.69 14.11
C ASN A 307 0.26 1.37 14.87
N ARG A 308 1.47 0.94 15.24
CA ARG A 308 1.72 -0.32 15.97
C ARG A 308 1.24 -1.57 15.24
N THR A 309 1.19 -1.57 13.91
CA THR A 309 0.77 -2.74 13.13
C THR A 309 1.93 -3.70 12.88
N THR A 310 1.69 -5.00 12.93
CA THR A 310 2.71 -6.04 12.74
C THR A 310 2.24 -7.08 11.74
N VAL A 311 3.03 -7.36 10.71
CA VAL A 311 2.70 -8.33 9.67
C VAL A 311 3.83 -9.31 9.49
N ASN A 312 3.57 -10.55 9.90
CA ASN A 312 4.53 -11.66 9.82
C ASN A 312 4.15 -12.66 8.73
N GLY A 313 2.88 -12.66 8.29
CA GLY A 313 2.41 -13.56 7.24
C GLY A 313 3.02 -13.23 5.88
N GLN A 314 3.38 -14.26 5.11
CA GLN A 314 3.73 -14.08 3.71
C GLN A 314 2.52 -13.52 2.95
N ALA A 315 2.76 -12.46 2.15
CA ALA A 315 1.76 -11.74 1.36
C ALA A 315 0.52 -11.35 2.17
N ALA A 316 0.72 -11.06 3.46
CA ALA A 316 -0.32 -10.61 4.37
C ALA A 316 -0.35 -9.07 4.43
N HIS A 317 -1.46 -8.53 4.92
CA HIS A 317 -1.70 -7.10 5.03
C HIS A 317 -2.27 -6.74 6.41
N ALA A 318 -1.83 -5.64 7.01
CA ALA A 318 -2.52 -5.05 8.15
C ALA A 318 -2.50 -3.52 8.16
N GLU A 319 -3.65 -2.92 8.44
CA GLU A 319 -3.84 -1.46 8.53
C GLU A 319 -4.58 -1.03 9.79
N GLY A 320 -4.27 0.16 10.33
CA GLY A 320 -5.01 0.75 11.46
C GLY A 320 -4.19 0.88 12.75
N TYR A 321 -4.76 0.49 13.90
CA TYR A 321 -4.12 0.65 15.21
C TYR A 321 -3.90 -0.70 15.90
N ASN A 322 -2.64 -1.07 16.12
CA ASN A 322 -2.22 -2.21 16.93
C ASN A 322 -2.74 -3.56 16.40
N ASN A 323 -2.79 -3.74 15.09
CA ASN A 323 -3.27 -4.96 14.43
C ASN A 323 -2.12 -5.90 14.09
N THR A 324 -2.42 -7.20 14.05
CA THR A 324 -1.45 -8.25 13.71
C THR A 324 -1.98 -9.15 12.61
N ALA A 325 -1.24 -9.30 11.51
CA ALA A 325 -1.51 -10.30 10.47
C ALA A 325 -0.36 -11.32 10.41
N SER A 326 -0.60 -12.50 10.98
CA SER A 326 0.39 -13.58 11.11
C SER A 326 0.13 -14.73 10.13
N GLY A 327 -1.10 -14.90 9.67
CA GLY A 327 -1.44 -15.93 8.70
C GLY A 327 -0.89 -15.61 7.30
N LYS A 328 -0.48 -16.62 6.54
CA LYS A 328 -0.15 -16.45 5.13
C LYS A 328 -1.39 -15.94 4.37
N TYR A 329 -1.23 -14.94 3.50
CA TYR A 329 -2.33 -14.30 2.76
C TYR A 329 -3.43 -13.69 3.65
N SER A 330 -3.14 -13.43 4.92
CA SER A 330 -4.14 -12.91 5.85
C SER A 330 -4.27 -11.38 5.78
N HIS A 331 -5.42 -10.87 6.22
CA HIS A 331 -5.70 -9.43 6.27
C HIS A 331 -6.26 -9.04 7.65
N ALA A 332 -5.68 -8.02 8.29
CA ALA A 332 -6.15 -7.49 9.57
C ALA A 332 -6.33 -5.97 9.54
N GLU A 333 -7.57 -5.48 9.70
CA GLU A 333 -7.87 -4.05 9.76
C GLU A 333 -8.58 -3.64 11.06
N GLY A 334 -8.56 -2.34 11.40
CA GLY A 334 -9.28 -1.78 12.55
C GLY A 334 -8.40 -1.48 13.77
N ASN A 335 -8.81 -1.94 14.96
CA ASN A 335 -8.14 -1.65 16.23
C ASN A 335 -7.93 -2.91 17.09
N GLN A 336 -6.67 -3.29 17.33
CA GLN A 336 -6.29 -4.46 18.10
C GLN A 336 -6.83 -5.78 17.54
N THR A 337 -6.87 -5.94 16.21
CA THR A 337 -7.36 -7.14 15.54
C THR A 337 -6.21 -8.11 15.21
N GLU A 338 -6.51 -9.41 15.14
CA GLU A 338 -5.52 -10.48 14.93
C GLU A 338 -5.97 -11.47 13.83
N ALA A 339 -5.35 -11.43 12.66
CA ALA A 339 -5.53 -12.44 11.59
C ALA A 339 -4.42 -13.49 11.70
N VAL A 340 -4.73 -14.63 12.30
CA VAL A 340 -3.76 -15.69 12.63
C VAL A 340 -3.85 -16.85 11.64
N GLY A 341 -5.05 -17.19 11.19
CA GLY A 341 -5.24 -18.28 10.22
C GLY A 341 -4.69 -17.93 8.84
N GLU A 342 -4.16 -18.92 8.12
CA GLU A 342 -3.86 -18.77 6.68
C GLU A 342 -5.15 -18.39 5.93
N CYS A 343 -5.05 -17.46 4.98
CA CYS A 343 -6.18 -16.88 4.24
C CYS A 343 -7.28 -16.24 5.11
N SER A 344 -7.00 -15.94 6.39
CA SER A 344 -7.99 -15.35 7.30
C SER A 344 -8.14 -13.83 7.12
N HIS A 345 -9.30 -13.31 7.47
CA HIS A 345 -9.59 -11.88 7.47
C HIS A 345 -10.21 -11.46 8.81
N THR A 346 -9.72 -10.37 9.40
CA THR A 346 -10.33 -9.79 10.61
C THR A 346 -10.48 -8.27 10.52
N GLU A 347 -11.59 -7.76 11.03
CA GLU A 347 -11.88 -6.32 11.08
C GLU A 347 -12.56 -5.91 12.40
N GLY A 348 -12.61 -4.61 12.70
CA GLY A 348 -13.32 -4.06 13.86
C GLY A 348 -12.42 -3.80 15.08
N VAL A 349 -12.86 -4.20 16.28
CA VAL A 349 -12.14 -3.90 17.54
C VAL A 349 -11.89 -5.16 18.36
N CYS A 350 -10.63 -5.53 18.62
CA CYS A 350 -10.29 -6.70 19.42
C CYS A 350 -10.92 -8.01 18.90
N THR A 351 -10.91 -8.22 17.59
CA THR A 351 -11.40 -9.42 16.91
C THR A 351 -10.24 -10.32 16.50
N THR A 352 -10.45 -11.63 16.53
CA THR A 352 -9.44 -12.63 16.18
C THR A 352 -10.03 -13.62 15.17
N ALA A 353 -9.33 -13.83 14.05
CA ALA A 353 -9.60 -14.86 13.06
C ALA A 353 -8.44 -15.87 13.04
N ASP A 354 -8.62 -17.01 13.72
CA ASP A 354 -7.55 -17.99 14.00
C ASP A 354 -7.71 -19.34 13.29
N ASN A 355 -8.70 -19.49 12.41
CA ASN A 355 -8.90 -20.67 11.55
C ASN A 355 -8.51 -20.41 10.08
N TYR A 356 -8.19 -21.47 9.33
CA TYR A 356 -7.88 -21.41 7.90
C TYR A 356 -9.03 -20.83 7.07
N ALA A 357 -8.82 -19.77 6.30
CA ALA A 357 -9.85 -19.11 5.49
C ALA A 357 -11.08 -18.64 6.28
N SER A 358 -10.86 -18.20 7.53
CA SER A 358 -11.93 -17.71 8.41
C SER A 358 -12.06 -16.19 8.40
N HIS A 359 -13.22 -15.68 8.84
CA HIS A 359 -13.47 -14.25 8.96
C HIS A 359 -14.04 -13.87 10.34
N ALA A 360 -13.53 -12.79 10.93
CA ALA A 360 -14.02 -12.22 12.18
C ALA A 360 -14.29 -10.71 12.08
N CYS A 361 -15.44 -10.25 12.57
CA CYS A 361 -15.76 -8.83 12.63
C CYS A 361 -16.46 -8.42 13.93
N GLY A 362 -16.78 -7.13 14.07
CA GLY A 362 -17.47 -6.57 15.23
C GLY A 362 -16.52 -6.14 16.36
N LYS A 363 -16.86 -6.47 17.61
CA LYS A 363 -16.05 -6.08 18.77
C LYS A 363 -15.87 -7.17 19.83
N PHE A 364 -14.65 -7.28 20.34
CA PHE A 364 -14.26 -8.15 21.44
C PHE A 364 -14.78 -9.59 21.22
N SER A 365 -14.47 -10.18 20.06
CA SER A 365 -14.89 -11.54 19.74
C SER A 365 -14.22 -12.54 20.68
N LYS A 366 -14.87 -13.67 20.91
CA LYS A 366 -14.21 -14.84 21.49
C LYS A 366 -13.45 -15.56 20.36
N ALA A 367 -12.31 -16.16 20.70
CA ALA A 367 -11.55 -17.03 19.80
C ALA A 367 -12.46 -18.05 19.13
N MET A 368 -12.16 -18.37 17.87
CA MET A 368 -12.95 -19.32 17.10
C MET A 368 -12.83 -20.71 17.71
N ALA A 369 -13.87 -21.52 17.57
CA ALA A 369 -13.72 -22.96 17.77
C ALA A 369 -12.72 -23.48 16.74
N GLY A 370 -11.55 -23.92 17.20
CA GLY A 370 -10.42 -24.29 16.33
C GLY A 370 -10.67 -25.55 15.50
N GLY A 371 -9.91 -25.68 14.41
CA GLY A 371 -9.75 -26.94 13.67
C GLY A 371 -9.85 -26.83 12.14
N GLY A 372 -10.15 -25.65 11.62
CA GLY A 372 -10.23 -25.44 10.17
C GLY A 372 -8.86 -25.60 9.51
N ALA A 373 -8.80 -26.43 8.48
CA ALA A 373 -7.66 -26.61 7.59
C ALA A 373 -8.16 -26.74 6.14
N ASP A 374 -7.25 -26.74 5.18
CA ASP A 374 -7.54 -26.88 3.74
C ASP A 374 -8.40 -28.12 3.40
N ASN A 375 -8.21 -29.22 4.12
CA ASN A 375 -8.85 -30.51 3.87
C ASN A 375 -9.88 -30.92 4.93
N THR A 376 -10.20 -30.05 5.90
CA THR A 376 -11.18 -30.30 6.97
C THR A 376 -12.31 -29.28 6.96
N GLN A 377 -13.44 -29.69 7.51
CA GLN A 377 -14.64 -28.90 7.71
C GLN A 377 -15.00 -28.89 9.20
N VAL A 378 -14.06 -28.52 10.06
CA VAL A 378 -14.29 -28.42 11.51
C VAL A 378 -13.94 -27.03 12.03
N GLY A 379 -14.68 -26.56 13.03
CA GLY A 379 -14.48 -25.24 13.63
C GLY A 379 -15.33 -24.13 13.01
N ASP A 380 -15.17 -22.91 13.54
CA ASP A 380 -15.89 -21.73 13.07
C ASP A 380 -15.21 -21.15 11.80
N VAL A 381 -16.00 -20.74 10.81
CA VAL A 381 -15.53 -20.04 9.60
C VAL A 381 -15.87 -18.54 9.64
N PHE A 382 -16.95 -18.16 10.30
CA PHE A 382 -17.40 -16.76 10.38
C PHE A 382 -17.88 -16.43 11.79
N VAL A 383 -17.39 -15.32 12.35
CA VAL A 383 -17.72 -14.88 13.71
C VAL A 383 -18.00 -13.37 13.75
N ILE A 384 -19.11 -12.99 14.38
CA ILE A 384 -19.40 -11.58 14.72
C ILE A 384 -19.28 -11.38 16.23
N GLY A 385 -18.27 -10.64 16.67
CA GLY A 385 -18.03 -10.28 18.06
C GLY A 385 -19.00 -9.22 18.58
N ASN A 386 -19.56 -9.43 19.78
CA ASN A 386 -20.40 -8.46 20.48
C ASN A 386 -20.02 -8.27 21.95
N GLY A 387 -18.78 -8.59 22.31
CA GLY A 387 -18.31 -8.45 23.68
C GLY A 387 -18.29 -7.00 24.15
N THR A 388 -17.94 -6.79 25.41
CA THR A 388 -17.93 -5.45 26.03
C THR A 388 -16.56 -5.02 26.50
N TYR A 389 -15.57 -5.91 26.52
CA TYR A 389 -14.25 -5.59 27.03
C TYR A 389 -13.15 -6.52 26.51
N ARG A 390 -11.95 -5.97 26.26
CA ARG A 390 -10.82 -6.69 25.64
C ARG A 390 -10.06 -7.66 26.54
N SER A 391 -9.86 -7.32 27.82
CA SER A 391 -8.84 -7.97 28.65
C SER A 391 -9.32 -9.20 29.42
N TYR A 392 -10.61 -9.54 29.37
CA TYR A 392 -11.14 -10.68 30.09
C TYR A 392 -11.99 -11.55 29.18
N ASN A 393 -11.64 -12.84 29.08
CA ASN A 393 -12.40 -13.82 28.31
C ASN A 393 -13.89 -13.89 28.71
N PHE A 394 -14.25 -13.49 29.93
CA PHE A 394 -15.63 -13.45 30.40
C PHE A 394 -16.48 -12.34 29.72
N ASN A 395 -15.86 -11.30 29.17
CA ASN A 395 -16.55 -10.18 28.52
C ASN A 395 -16.45 -10.23 26.99
N ARG A 396 -15.69 -11.20 26.45
CA ARG A 396 -15.66 -11.52 25.02
C ARG A 396 -16.85 -12.40 24.68
N SER A 397 -17.49 -12.12 23.56
CA SER A 397 -18.71 -12.82 23.16
C SER A 397 -18.91 -12.73 21.65
N ASN A 398 -19.57 -13.73 21.09
CA ASN A 398 -19.92 -13.81 19.67
C ASN A 398 -21.45 -13.75 19.57
N ALA A 399 -21.98 -12.78 18.82
CA ALA A 399 -23.41 -12.64 18.55
C ALA A 399 -23.91 -13.71 17.57
N LEU A 400 -23.05 -14.03 16.59
CA LEU A 400 -23.31 -14.96 15.49
C LEU A 400 -22.04 -15.76 15.20
N ARG A 401 -22.21 -17.06 14.91
CA ARG A 401 -21.16 -17.94 14.40
C ARG A 401 -21.68 -18.83 13.30
N VAL A 402 -20.83 -19.12 12.33
CA VAL A 402 -21.06 -20.12 11.29
C VAL A 402 -19.86 -21.08 11.28
N THR A 403 -20.10 -22.38 11.17
CA THR A 403 -19.05 -23.42 11.10
C THR A 403 -18.82 -23.89 9.66
N TYR A 404 -17.67 -24.55 9.40
CA TYR A 404 -17.44 -25.19 8.09
C TYR A 404 -18.42 -26.34 7.78
N THR A 405 -19.10 -26.89 8.79
CA THR A 405 -20.18 -27.87 8.63
C THR A 405 -21.53 -27.24 8.27
N GLY A 406 -21.64 -25.91 8.28
CA GLY A 406 -22.88 -25.19 7.98
C GLY A 406 -23.79 -24.93 9.18
N ASP A 407 -23.33 -25.18 10.41
CA ASP A 407 -24.10 -24.84 11.61
C ASP A 407 -24.11 -23.33 11.82
N ILE A 408 -25.30 -22.75 12.04
CA ILE A 408 -25.47 -21.33 12.35
C ILE A 408 -25.91 -21.19 13.81
N MET A 409 -25.15 -20.42 14.58
CA MET A 409 -25.41 -20.19 16.00
C MET A 409 -25.60 -18.70 16.29
N GLY A 410 -26.80 -18.33 16.74
CA GLY A 410 -27.13 -16.98 17.17
C GLY A 410 -27.38 -16.89 18.68
N THR A 411 -27.07 -15.74 19.28
CA THR A 411 -27.35 -15.49 20.71
C THR A 411 -28.82 -15.28 21.03
N LYS A 412 -29.63 -14.85 20.05
CA LYS A 412 -31.06 -14.55 20.20
C LYS A 412 -31.84 -14.98 18.94
N ALA A 413 -32.98 -14.33 18.69
CA ALA A 413 -33.89 -14.67 17.61
C ALA A 413 -33.39 -14.22 16.23
N PHE A 414 -33.72 -15.02 15.22
CA PHE A 414 -33.79 -14.59 13.83
C PHE A 414 -35.14 -13.90 13.61
N GLN A 415 -35.12 -12.69 13.05
CA GLN A 415 -36.33 -11.92 12.76
C GLN A 415 -36.52 -11.84 11.24
N SER A 416 -37.63 -12.39 10.75
CA SER A 416 -38.00 -12.39 9.33
C SER A 416 -39.39 -11.77 9.15
N SER A 417 -39.67 -11.34 7.92
CA SER A 417 -41.00 -10.89 7.48
C SER A 417 -41.82 -11.99 6.80
N GLY A 418 -41.27 -13.21 6.71
CA GLY A 418 -41.98 -14.38 6.21
C GLY A 418 -43.07 -14.86 7.18
N ALA A 419 -44.00 -15.65 6.66
CA ALA A 419 -45.23 -16.04 7.35
C ALA A 419 -45.05 -17.20 8.34
N ASP A 420 -44.12 -18.13 8.06
CA ASP A 420 -44.16 -19.46 8.61
C ASP A 420 -42.81 -20.19 8.59
N TYR A 421 -42.75 -21.33 9.30
CA TYR A 421 -41.79 -22.39 9.03
C TYR A 421 -42.42 -23.38 8.04
N ALA A 422 -41.71 -23.65 6.95
CA ALA A 422 -42.14 -24.55 5.89
C ALA A 422 -41.12 -25.64 5.62
N GLU A 423 -41.55 -26.72 4.97
CA GLU A 423 -40.68 -27.78 4.48
C GLU A 423 -41.03 -28.21 3.06
N PHE A 424 -40.04 -28.68 2.32
CA PHE A 424 -40.30 -29.52 1.15
C PHE A 424 -40.61 -30.95 1.59
N ILE A 425 -41.89 -31.28 1.70
CA ILE A 425 -42.33 -32.58 2.23
C ILE A 425 -42.20 -33.69 1.17
N LYS A 426 -42.89 -33.53 0.05
CA LYS A 426 -42.93 -34.45 -1.11
C LYS A 426 -43.28 -33.68 -2.38
N PRO A 427 -42.90 -34.21 -3.57
CA PRO A 427 -43.36 -33.62 -4.81
C PRO A 427 -44.86 -33.87 -5.02
N TRP A 428 -45.50 -32.99 -5.77
CA TRP A 428 -46.88 -33.14 -6.21
C TRP A 428 -47.08 -34.42 -7.00
N ALA A 429 -48.19 -35.11 -6.70
CA ALA A 429 -48.50 -36.38 -7.36
C ALA A 429 -48.74 -36.25 -8.87
N ASP A 430 -49.21 -35.09 -9.31
CA ASP A 430 -49.42 -34.76 -10.73
C ASP A 430 -48.23 -34.02 -11.35
N GLY A 431 -47.15 -33.83 -10.59
CA GLY A 431 -45.94 -33.11 -11.01
C GLY A 431 -46.14 -31.63 -11.36
N ASN A 432 -47.32 -31.05 -11.05
CA ASN A 432 -47.70 -29.68 -11.41
C ASN A 432 -47.32 -29.32 -12.85
N VAL A 433 -47.65 -30.19 -13.82
CA VAL A 433 -47.12 -30.09 -15.19
C VAL A 433 -47.43 -28.75 -15.88
N ASN A 434 -48.54 -28.11 -15.49
CA ASN A 434 -49.04 -26.84 -16.01
C ASN A 434 -48.48 -25.60 -15.30
N ASN A 435 -47.63 -25.78 -14.28
CA ASN A 435 -47.06 -24.69 -13.49
C ASN A 435 -48.13 -23.80 -12.83
N GLU A 436 -49.11 -24.43 -12.20
CA GLU A 436 -50.17 -23.73 -11.47
C GLU A 436 -49.60 -23.05 -10.22
N ASP A 437 -50.08 -21.84 -9.92
CA ASP A 437 -49.87 -21.23 -8.61
C ASP A 437 -50.73 -21.97 -7.57
N ARG A 438 -50.05 -22.73 -6.74
CA ARG A 438 -50.65 -23.59 -5.72
C ARG A 438 -50.53 -23.01 -4.32
N VAL A 439 -50.17 -21.74 -4.14
CA VAL A 439 -50.11 -21.12 -2.82
C VAL A 439 -51.50 -21.07 -2.16
N GLY A 440 -51.54 -21.33 -0.85
CA GLY A 440 -52.72 -21.20 0.00
C GLY A 440 -53.70 -22.38 -0.04
N TYR A 441 -53.29 -23.56 -0.52
CA TYR A 441 -54.09 -24.78 -0.44
C TYR A 441 -53.71 -25.59 0.81
N PHE A 442 -54.72 -26.14 1.49
CA PHE A 442 -54.49 -27.23 2.41
C PHE A 442 -54.00 -28.46 1.65
N VAL A 443 -52.95 -29.11 2.16
CA VAL A 443 -52.32 -30.26 1.51
C VAL A 443 -52.19 -31.44 2.45
N THR A 444 -52.12 -32.63 1.85
CA THR A 444 -51.93 -33.92 2.52
C THR A 444 -50.95 -34.78 1.75
N VAL A 445 -50.44 -35.82 2.40
CA VAL A 445 -49.57 -36.82 1.77
C VAL A 445 -50.33 -38.13 1.64
N LYS A 446 -50.50 -38.61 0.41
CA LYS A 446 -51.10 -39.91 0.09
C LYS A 446 -50.12 -40.71 -0.75
N ASN A 447 -49.89 -41.97 -0.41
CA ASN A 447 -48.97 -42.86 -1.14
C ASN A 447 -47.57 -42.24 -1.39
N GLY A 448 -47.08 -41.43 -0.46
CA GLY A 448 -45.76 -40.80 -0.55
C GLY A 448 -45.66 -39.59 -1.48
N LEU A 449 -46.78 -39.04 -1.96
CA LEU A 449 -46.82 -37.84 -2.82
C LEU A 449 -47.76 -36.79 -2.24
N LEU A 450 -47.57 -35.52 -2.64
CA LEU A 450 -48.34 -34.39 -2.17
C LEU A 450 -49.64 -34.23 -2.99
N TYR A 451 -50.75 -33.99 -2.30
CA TYR A 451 -52.08 -33.75 -2.89
C TYR A 451 -52.74 -32.56 -2.20
N LYS A 452 -53.67 -31.91 -2.90
CA LYS A 452 -54.65 -31.03 -2.24
C LYS A 452 -55.49 -31.91 -1.30
N ALA A 453 -55.70 -31.45 -0.08
CA ALA A 453 -56.43 -32.21 0.92
C ALA A 453 -57.94 -32.15 0.67
N ASP A 454 -58.64 -33.23 0.99
CA ASP A 454 -60.09 -33.26 1.06
C ASP A 454 -60.56 -33.31 2.52
N ALA A 455 -61.87 -33.11 2.71
CA ALA A 455 -62.49 -33.14 4.03
C ALA A 455 -62.21 -34.48 4.75
N GLY A 456 -61.64 -34.39 5.95
CA GLY A 456 -61.30 -35.54 6.79
C GLY A 456 -59.88 -36.10 6.56
N ASP A 457 -59.13 -35.60 5.57
CA ASP A 457 -57.72 -35.95 5.42
C ASP A 457 -56.88 -35.39 6.58
N TYR A 458 -55.75 -36.04 6.85
CA TYR A 458 -54.71 -35.43 7.68
C TYR A 458 -54.06 -34.27 6.93
N ILE A 459 -54.05 -33.09 7.55
CA ILE A 459 -53.46 -31.89 6.95
C ILE A 459 -51.97 -31.86 7.27
N ALA A 460 -51.15 -32.02 6.24
CA ALA A 460 -49.70 -31.91 6.34
C ALA A 460 -49.25 -30.45 6.48
N GLY A 461 -50.03 -29.52 5.93
CA GLY A 461 -49.79 -28.09 6.05
C GLY A 461 -50.59 -27.29 5.02
N ILE A 462 -50.13 -26.05 4.79
CA ILE A 462 -50.66 -25.15 3.78
C ILE A 462 -49.50 -24.79 2.84
N THR A 463 -49.71 -24.82 1.54
CA THR A 463 -48.68 -24.36 0.58
C THR A 463 -48.35 -22.88 0.81
N SER A 464 -47.11 -22.60 1.24
CA SER A 464 -46.67 -21.27 1.62
C SER A 464 -46.10 -20.50 0.43
N GLY A 465 -46.45 -19.23 0.34
CA GLY A 465 -45.88 -18.31 -0.66
C GLY A 465 -44.71 -17.46 -0.14
N ASN A 466 -44.46 -17.45 1.17
CA ASN A 466 -43.44 -16.58 1.78
C ASN A 466 -42.90 -17.15 3.11
N PRO A 467 -42.22 -18.31 3.11
CA PRO A 467 -41.69 -18.91 4.32
C PRO A 467 -40.54 -18.10 4.93
N SER A 468 -40.49 -18.04 6.26
CA SER A 468 -39.37 -17.43 7.02
C SER A 468 -38.18 -18.37 7.14
N VAL A 469 -38.43 -19.67 7.28
CA VAL A 469 -37.44 -20.72 7.43
C VAL A 469 -37.93 -21.92 6.64
N VAL A 470 -37.04 -22.51 5.82
CA VAL A 470 -37.36 -23.67 4.99
C VAL A 470 -36.51 -24.86 5.41
N GLY A 471 -37.16 -25.91 5.89
CA GLY A 471 -36.54 -27.21 6.13
C GLY A 471 -36.51 -28.05 4.85
N ASN A 472 -35.55 -28.98 4.79
CA ASN A 472 -35.40 -29.92 3.68
C ASN A 472 -35.29 -29.23 2.30
N ALA A 473 -34.66 -28.06 2.25
CA ALA A 473 -34.44 -27.30 1.01
C ALA A 473 -33.52 -28.04 0.05
N ASP A 474 -32.39 -28.55 0.59
CA ASP A 474 -31.34 -29.23 -0.15
C ASP A 474 -30.93 -28.44 -1.40
N GLU A 475 -30.43 -27.22 -1.16
CA GLU A 475 -30.03 -26.24 -2.17
C GLU A 475 -28.69 -26.60 -2.87
N ASP A 476 -28.02 -27.65 -2.41
CA ASP A 476 -26.89 -28.29 -3.08
C ASP A 476 -27.31 -29.69 -3.58
N TYR A 477 -26.52 -30.32 -4.45
CA TYR A 477 -26.81 -31.65 -4.98
C TYR A 477 -27.03 -32.64 -3.84
N TYR A 478 -28.31 -33.00 -3.64
CA TYR A 478 -28.76 -33.72 -2.43
C TYR A 478 -27.96 -34.99 -2.13
N TRP A 479 -27.52 -35.68 -3.18
CA TRP A 479 -26.80 -36.96 -3.12
C TRP A 479 -25.28 -36.82 -3.08
N ARG A 480 -24.76 -35.60 -2.89
CA ARG A 480 -23.32 -35.34 -2.81
C ARG A 480 -22.67 -36.06 -1.63
N TYR A 481 -23.32 -36.02 -0.47
CA TYR A 481 -22.79 -36.58 0.76
C TYR A 481 -23.52 -37.86 1.17
N GLU A 482 -22.78 -38.79 1.77
CA GLU A 482 -23.35 -39.97 2.40
C GLU A 482 -24.20 -39.55 3.60
N ARG A 483 -25.36 -40.20 3.76
CA ARG A 483 -26.26 -39.95 4.87
C ARG A 483 -26.63 -41.25 5.57
N ASP A 484 -26.79 -41.18 6.88
CA ASP A 484 -27.22 -42.31 7.68
C ASP A 484 -28.75 -42.51 7.62
N ALA A 485 -29.24 -43.54 8.33
CA ALA A 485 -30.67 -43.86 8.38
C ALA A 485 -31.55 -42.74 8.99
N PHE A 486 -30.97 -41.72 9.63
CA PHE A 486 -31.64 -40.56 10.19
C PHE A 486 -31.46 -39.30 9.32
N ASN A 487 -30.97 -39.45 8.09
CA ASN A 487 -30.69 -38.37 7.14
C ASN A 487 -29.56 -37.41 7.59
N ARG A 488 -28.75 -37.79 8.57
CA ARG A 488 -27.60 -37.01 9.01
C ARG A 488 -26.44 -37.27 8.06
N ILE A 489 -25.70 -36.22 7.72
CA ILE A 489 -24.50 -36.35 6.91
C ILE A 489 -23.47 -37.17 7.69
N VAL A 490 -22.92 -38.21 7.06
CA VAL A 490 -21.85 -39.03 7.64
C VAL A 490 -20.56 -38.24 7.56
N MET A 491 -19.86 -38.13 8.69
CA MET A 491 -18.54 -37.50 8.75
C MET A 491 -17.46 -38.57 8.67
N GLU A 492 -16.35 -38.26 8.01
CA GLU A 492 -15.18 -39.12 7.98
C GLU A 492 -13.99 -38.50 8.72
N ASP A 493 -13.11 -39.38 9.22
CA ASP A 493 -11.87 -39.00 9.87
C ASP A 493 -10.81 -38.65 8.81
N VAL A 494 -10.04 -37.59 9.07
CA VAL A 494 -8.96 -37.17 8.18
C VAL A 494 -7.63 -37.27 8.93
N ARG A 495 -6.59 -37.76 8.23
CA ARG A 495 -5.23 -37.75 8.77
C ARG A 495 -4.67 -36.35 8.67
N GLU A 496 -4.12 -35.84 9.77
CA GLU A 496 -3.50 -34.53 9.79
C GLU A 496 -2.19 -34.58 9.02
N THR A 497 -2.01 -33.60 8.12
CA THR A 497 -0.81 -33.42 7.33
C THR A 497 -0.26 -32.03 7.55
N VAL A 498 1.07 -31.90 7.57
CA VAL A 498 1.77 -30.62 7.62
C VAL A 498 2.68 -30.48 6.41
N GLN A 499 2.97 -29.25 6.00
CA GLN A 499 3.94 -29.02 4.95
C GLN A 499 5.32 -29.49 5.43
N LYS A 500 5.93 -30.39 4.67
CA LYS A 500 7.25 -30.92 4.95
C LYS A 500 8.29 -29.81 4.87
N THR A 501 9.20 -29.79 5.82
CA THR A 501 10.37 -28.89 5.79
C THR A 501 11.67 -29.67 5.59
N ASP A 502 12.67 -29.04 5.00
CA ASP A 502 14.03 -29.57 4.92
C ASP A 502 14.77 -29.47 6.26
N GLY A 503 16.04 -29.89 6.30
CA GLY A 503 16.88 -29.84 7.50
C GLY A 503 17.19 -28.42 8.01
N GLU A 504 16.86 -27.38 7.24
CA GLU A 504 16.99 -25.97 7.61
C GLU A 504 15.64 -25.33 7.96
N GLY A 505 14.55 -26.10 7.93
CA GLY A 505 13.20 -25.62 8.22
C GLY A 505 12.51 -24.94 7.03
N LYS A 506 13.04 -25.05 5.81
CA LYS A 506 12.40 -24.48 4.61
C LYS A 506 11.35 -25.42 4.04
N PRO A 507 10.20 -24.91 3.56
CA PRO A 507 9.17 -25.73 2.95
C PRO A 507 9.68 -26.47 1.71
N VAL A 508 9.36 -27.76 1.61
CA VAL A 508 9.68 -28.61 0.48
C VAL A 508 8.54 -28.55 -0.53
N PHE A 509 8.89 -28.37 -1.81
CA PHE A 509 7.96 -28.41 -2.94
C PHE A 509 8.33 -29.55 -3.88
N ASP A 510 7.33 -30.16 -4.50
CA ASP A 510 7.52 -31.17 -5.54
C ASP A 510 8.13 -30.51 -6.78
N GLU A 511 9.23 -31.08 -7.29
CA GLU A 511 10.02 -30.47 -8.37
C GLU A 511 9.28 -30.45 -9.72
N THR A 512 8.22 -31.24 -9.88
CA THR A 512 7.47 -31.35 -11.15
C THR A 512 6.22 -30.48 -11.14
N THR A 513 5.46 -30.53 -10.05
CA THR A 513 4.17 -29.83 -9.91
C THR A 513 4.31 -28.45 -9.25
N TYR A 514 5.43 -28.20 -8.57
CA TYR A 514 5.65 -27.04 -7.71
C TYR A 514 4.65 -26.93 -6.55
N GLU A 515 3.99 -28.04 -6.21
CA GLU A 515 3.07 -28.12 -5.08
C GLU A 515 3.81 -28.40 -3.77
N PRO A 516 3.30 -27.92 -2.63
CA PRO A 516 3.89 -28.21 -1.33
C PRO A 516 3.85 -29.71 -1.02
N VAL A 517 4.99 -30.28 -0.64
CA VAL A 517 5.04 -31.69 -0.20
C VAL A 517 4.50 -31.77 1.22
N MET A 518 3.44 -32.54 1.42
CA MET A 518 2.80 -32.74 2.73
C MET A 518 3.26 -34.05 3.37
N GLU A 519 3.44 -34.07 4.70
CA GLU A 519 3.74 -35.27 5.48
C GLU A 519 2.68 -35.53 6.56
N GLU A 520 2.28 -36.79 6.74
CA GLU A 520 1.33 -37.18 7.79
C GLU A 520 1.98 -37.02 9.18
N THR A 521 1.29 -36.36 10.11
CA THR A 521 1.77 -36.21 11.49
C THR A 521 1.53 -37.46 12.35
N GLY A 522 0.75 -38.42 11.83
CA GLY A 522 0.24 -39.57 12.57
C GLY A 522 -0.99 -39.27 13.43
N ARG A 523 -1.44 -38.01 13.51
CA ARG A 523 -2.68 -37.63 14.20
C ARG A 523 -3.88 -37.82 13.28
N ILE A 524 -5.00 -38.22 13.87
CA ILE A 524 -6.30 -38.33 13.19
C ILE A 524 -7.22 -37.25 13.74
N ILE A 525 -7.76 -36.43 12.85
CA ILE A 525 -8.83 -35.47 13.14
C ILE A 525 -10.15 -36.22 12.98
N LYS A 526 -10.90 -36.33 14.08
CA LYS A 526 -12.15 -37.08 14.11
C LYS A 526 -13.30 -36.27 13.53
N ASN A 527 -14.19 -36.91 12.76
CA ASN A 527 -15.34 -36.26 12.11
C ASN A 527 -14.93 -34.99 11.35
N ALA A 528 -13.83 -35.09 10.61
CA ALA A 528 -13.12 -33.93 10.09
C ALA A 528 -13.79 -33.33 8.86
N ARG A 529 -14.50 -34.11 8.04
CA ARG A 529 -15.20 -33.59 6.87
C ARG A 529 -16.39 -34.45 6.50
N MET A 530 -17.33 -33.88 5.73
CA MET A 530 -18.49 -34.59 5.23
C MET A 530 -18.06 -35.64 4.20
N LYS A 531 -18.45 -36.90 4.41
CA LYS A 531 -18.08 -38.00 3.53
C LYS A 531 -18.90 -37.93 2.24
N LEU A 532 -18.24 -37.96 1.10
CA LEU A 532 -18.91 -38.06 -0.21
C LEU A 532 -19.63 -39.40 -0.33
N ALA A 533 -20.79 -39.41 -0.99
CA ALA A 533 -21.48 -40.66 -1.28
C ALA A 533 -20.68 -41.51 -2.28
N ASP A 534 -20.66 -42.84 -2.12
CA ASP A 534 -19.92 -43.77 -2.98
C ASP A 534 -20.31 -43.67 -4.46
N ASN A 535 -21.55 -43.26 -4.73
CA ASN A 535 -22.12 -43.10 -6.07
C ASN A 535 -22.23 -41.62 -6.50
N TYR A 536 -21.57 -40.70 -5.81
CA TYR A 536 -21.54 -39.29 -6.19
C TYR A 536 -20.76 -39.11 -7.50
N ASP A 537 -21.43 -38.53 -8.50
CA ASP A 537 -20.83 -38.11 -9.76
C ASP A 537 -20.75 -36.58 -9.81
N PRO A 538 -19.55 -35.98 -9.69
CA PRO A 538 -19.37 -34.54 -9.70
C PRO A 538 -19.87 -33.86 -10.99
N SER A 539 -19.94 -34.58 -12.12
CA SER A 539 -20.41 -34.00 -13.39
C SER A 539 -21.90 -33.64 -13.38
N LEU A 540 -22.66 -34.19 -12.44
CA LEU A 540 -24.09 -33.90 -12.28
C LEU A 540 -24.36 -32.65 -11.45
N GLN A 541 -23.34 -32.12 -10.77
CA GLN A 541 -23.45 -30.97 -9.87
C GLN A 541 -23.97 -29.73 -10.58
N ASP A 542 -23.34 -29.36 -11.71
CA ASP A 542 -23.70 -28.15 -12.47
C ASP A 542 -25.07 -28.25 -13.15
N GLY A 543 -25.61 -29.46 -13.29
CA GLY A 543 -26.92 -29.73 -13.88
C GLY A 543 -28.06 -29.88 -12.86
N TYR A 544 -27.77 -29.82 -11.56
CA TYR A 544 -28.78 -29.97 -10.53
C TYR A 544 -29.70 -28.76 -10.46
N ILE A 545 -31.01 -29.00 -10.50
CA ILE A 545 -32.02 -27.96 -10.29
C ILE A 545 -32.58 -28.13 -8.88
N GLU A 546 -32.41 -27.11 -8.05
CA GLU A 546 -32.88 -27.08 -6.66
C GLU A 546 -34.40 -27.29 -6.58
N ARG A 547 -34.89 -27.78 -5.44
CA ARG A 547 -36.34 -28.01 -5.21
C ARG A 547 -37.18 -26.76 -5.46
N LYS A 548 -36.72 -25.59 -5.01
CA LYS A 548 -37.44 -24.32 -5.17
C LYS A 548 -37.70 -23.92 -6.63
N ASP A 549 -36.87 -24.39 -7.55
CA ASP A 549 -36.95 -24.05 -8.98
C ASP A 549 -37.62 -25.16 -9.81
N ARG A 550 -38.13 -26.21 -9.16
CA ARG A 550 -38.81 -27.33 -9.80
C ARG A 550 -40.31 -27.29 -9.51
N LYS A 551 -41.11 -27.21 -10.57
CA LYS A 551 -42.58 -27.06 -10.51
C LYS A 551 -43.29 -28.14 -9.69
N GLU A 552 -42.73 -29.35 -9.61
CA GLU A 552 -43.32 -30.43 -8.83
C GLU A 552 -43.13 -30.26 -7.30
N TRP A 553 -42.44 -29.22 -6.84
CA TRP A 553 -42.25 -28.92 -5.42
C TRP A 553 -42.88 -27.58 -5.04
N ASP A 554 -43.44 -27.53 -3.83
CA ASP A 554 -43.90 -26.31 -3.18
C ASP A 554 -43.44 -26.31 -1.71
N TYR A 555 -43.29 -25.12 -1.13
CA TYR A 555 -43.11 -24.98 0.31
C TYR A 555 -44.41 -25.38 1.02
N VAL A 556 -44.34 -26.32 1.95
CA VAL A 556 -45.49 -26.64 2.80
C VAL A 556 -45.28 -26.02 4.17
N GLY A 557 -45.99 -24.93 4.43
CA GLY A 557 -46.02 -24.27 5.72
C GLY A 557 -46.67 -25.16 6.76
N MET A 558 -45.96 -25.35 7.87
CA MET A 558 -46.35 -26.28 8.94
C MET A 558 -46.73 -25.55 10.23
N ILE A 559 -46.19 -24.36 10.46
CA ILE A 559 -46.52 -23.52 11.61
C ILE A 559 -46.34 -22.05 11.25
N GLY A 560 -47.32 -21.23 11.58
CA GLY A 560 -47.26 -19.80 11.28
C GLY A 560 -48.63 -19.19 11.07
N VAL A 561 -48.63 -17.95 10.56
CA VAL A 561 -49.84 -17.23 10.17
C VAL A 561 -49.88 -17.20 8.65
N LEU A 562 -50.70 -18.09 8.07
CA LEU A 562 -50.69 -18.33 6.62
C LEU A 562 -51.98 -17.86 5.95
N PRO A 563 -51.88 -17.26 4.75
CA PRO A 563 -53.03 -17.09 3.89
C PRO A 563 -53.49 -18.47 3.34
N VAL A 564 -54.80 -18.68 3.33
CA VAL A 564 -55.46 -19.87 2.82
C VAL A 564 -56.61 -19.47 1.91
N ARG A 565 -56.77 -20.20 0.81
CA ARG A 565 -57.90 -20.08 -0.10
C ARG A 565 -59.15 -20.63 0.58
N ASP A 566 -60.23 -19.87 0.57
CA ASP A 566 -61.51 -20.26 1.15
C ASP A 566 -62.67 -20.18 0.15
N ASP A 567 -63.75 -20.89 0.45
CA ASP A 567 -64.98 -20.92 -0.34
C ASP A 567 -65.88 -19.68 -0.13
N GLY A 568 -65.39 -18.68 0.58
CA GLY A 568 -66.11 -17.45 0.95
C GLY A 568 -66.97 -17.59 2.21
N THR A 569 -67.06 -18.78 2.82
CA THR A 569 -67.92 -19.01 4.00
C THR A 569 -67.22 -18.69 5.31
N CYS A 570 -65.88 -18.64 5.33
CA CYS A 570 -65.11 -18.54 6.57
C CYS A 570 -65.28 -17.17 7.24
N ILE A 571 -65.32 -17.14 8.58
CA ILE A 571 -65.64 -15.93 9.34
C ILE A 571 -64.49 -15.61 10.32
N PRO A 572 -63.92 -14.40 10.30
CA PRO A 572 -62.92 -13.98 11.28
C PRO A 572 -63.37 -14.19 12.74
N GLY A 573 -62.47 -14.67 13.59
CA GLY A 573 -62.75 -15.03 14.98
C GLY A 573 -63.51 -16.35 15.16
N ARG A 574 -63.79 -17.08 14.08
CA ARG A 574 -64.37 -18.44 14.08
C ARG A 574 -63.36 -19.45 13.53
N PHE A 575 -63.80 -20.69 13.43
CA PHE A 575 -62.98 -21.78 12.92
C PHE A 575 -63.31 -22.08 11.46
N CYS A 576 -62.29 -22.49 10.71
CA CYS A 576 -62.44 -23.15 9.42
C CYS A 576 -61.84 -24.55 9.50
N ARG A 577 -62.15 -25.40 8.51
CA ARG A 577 -61.51 -26.70 8.30
C ARG A 577 -61.22 -26.88 6.80
N CYS A 578 -60.45 -27.91 6.44
CA CYS A 578 -60.31 -28.27 5.04
C CYS A 578 -61.64 -28.81 4.49
N GLY A 579 -62.10 -28.18 3.41
CA GLY A 579 -63.19 -28.66 2.57
C GLY A 579 -62.65 -29.53 1.44
N LYS A 580 -63.23 -29.38 0.25
CA LYS A 580 -62.81 -30.11 -0.95
C LYS A 580 -61.65 -29.39 -1.65
N ASP A 581 -60.76 -30.14 -2.29
CA ASP A 581 -59.69 -29.60 -3.17
C ASP A 581 -58.77 -28.58 -2.45
N GLY A 582 -58.53 -28.79 -1.15
CA GLY A 582 -57.64 -27.97 -0.32
C GLY A 582 -58.19 -26.60 0.06
N ILE A 583 -59.49 -26.33 -0.19
CA ILE A 583 -60.14 -25.06 0.08
C ILE A 583 -60.71 -25.03 1.51
N ALA A 584 -60.47 -23.97 2.26
CA ALA A 584 -61.06 -23.77 3.58
C ALA A 584 -62.58 -23.57 3.50
N THR A 585 -63.29 -24.17 4.46
CA THR A 585 -64.74 -23.99 4.64
C THR A 585 -65.07 -23.75 6.11
N PHE A 586 -66.15 -23.01 6.37
CA PHE A 586 -66.57 -22.63 7.72
C PHE A 586 -66.94 -23.83 8.60
N THR A 587 -66.67 -23.71 9.89
CA THR A 587 -67.18 -24.64 10.90
C THR A 587 -67.47 -23.96 12.24
N GLU A 588 -68.61 -24.29 12.82
CA GLU A 588 -68.98 -23.82 14.17
C GLU A 588 -68.23 -24.59 15.27
N THR A 589 -67.95 -25.87 15.03
CA THR A 589 -67.33 -26.75 16.01
C THR A 589 -65.81 -26.72 15.89
N ARG A 590 -65.15 -26.58 17.05
CA ARG A 590 -63.70 -26.77 17.18
C ARG A 590 -63.39 -28.27 17.17
N GLY A 591 -62.51 -28.68 16.27
CA GLY A 591 -61.99 -30.03 16.13
C GLY A 591 -60.47 -30.07 16.09
N TYR A 592 -59.90 -31.26 15.91
CA TYR A 592 -58.46 -31.45 15.75
C TYR A 592 -57.95 -30.99 14.38
N ASP A 593 -58.84 -30.88 13.40
CA ASP A 593 -58.64 -30.49 12.00
C ASP A 593 -59.12 -29.06 11.70
N THR A 594 -59.32 -28.25 12.75
CA THR A 594 -59.87 -26.90 12.63
C THR A 594 -58.85 -25.81 12.96
N TYR A 595 -58.89 -24.73 12.20
CA TYR A 595 -57.95 -23.61 12.27
C TYR A 595 -58.69 -22.32 12.59
N MET A 596 -58.10 -21.46 13.43
CA MET A 596 -58.70 -20.17 13.74
C MET A 596 -58.51 -19.22 12.57
N VAL A 597 -59.61 -18.64 12.08
CA VAL A 597 -59.61 -17.57 11.10
C VAL A 597 -59.29 -16.26 11.80
N LEU A 598 -58.16 -15.65 11.46
CA LEU A 598 -57.71 -14.40 12.08
C LEU A 598 -58.36 -13.20 11.39
N GLU A 599 -58.32 -13.18 10.06
CA GLU A 599 -58.87 -12.11 9.25
C GLU A 599 -59.23 -12.61 7.84
N ARG A 600 -60.06 -11.83 7.14
CA ARG A 600 -60.34 -12.02 5.72
C ARG A 600 -59.46 -11.06 4.93
N ILE A 601 -58.60 -11.62 4.08
CA ILE A 601 -57.68 -10.85 3.24
C ILE A 601 -58.42 -10.37 1.98
N CYS A 602 -59.21 -11.25 1.34
CA CYS A 602 -60.12 -10.92 0.25
C CYS A 602 -61.28 -11.93 0.17
N ASP A 603 -62.11 -11.82 -0.87
CA ASP A 603 -63.33 -12.63 -1.04
C ASP A 603 -63.09 -14.15 -1.00
N HIS A 604 -61.88 -14.59 -1.35
CA HIS A 604 -61.52 -16.01 -1.45
C HIS A 604 -60.23 -16.37 -0.71
N ILE A 605 -59.72 -15.47 0.14
CA ILE A 605 -58.51 -15.71 0.94
C ILE A 605 -58.72 -15.20 2.36
N ILE A 606 -58.41 -16.06 3.32
CA ILE A 606 -58.38 -15.78 4.75
C ILE A 606 -56.98 -15.98 5.30
N SER A 607 -56.67 -15.38 6.45
CA SER A 607 -55.49 -15.77 7.24
C SER A 607 -55.90 -16.72 8.35
N VAL A 608 -55.11 -17.78 8.53
CA VAL A 608 -55.29 -18.76 9.60
C VAL A 608 -53.99 -18.93 10.37
N ILE A 609 -54.11 -19.31 11.65
CA ILE A 609 -52.96 -19.78 12.42
C ILE A 609 -52.84 -21.30 12.30
N LEU A 610 -51.75 -21.76 11.70
CA LEU A 610 -51.35 -23.16 11.65
C LEU A 610 -50.44 -23.46 12.84
N LYS A 611 -50.69 -24.56 13.55
CA LYS A 611 -50.08 -24.88 14.85
C LYS A 611 -49.52 -26.28 14.90
#